data_AF-A0A3N4NF28-F1
#
_entry.id   AF-A0A3N4NF28-F1
#
_cell.length_a   1.000
_cell.length_b   1.000
_cell.length_c   1.000
_cell.angle_alpha   90.00
_cell.angle_beta   90.00
_cell.angle_gamma   90.00
#
_symmetry.space_group_name_H-M   'P 1'
#
loop_
_entity.id
_entity.type
_entity.pdbx_description
1 polymer ?
#
loop_
_entity_poly.entity_id
_entity_poly.type
_entity_poly.pdbx_seq_one_letter_code
_entity_poly.pdbx_strand_id
1 'polypeptide(L)'
;AAFGDHARLGFENHLNLFHENKHGLPEALARGLVLFLNTTAVDEHFRRFNGHTQVNATDLKLMKYPGRNTLIRLGEWAMQQRTLTQDMIDARLEMLTE
;
A
#
# COMPACT_ATOMS: atom_id res chain seq x y z
N ALA A 1 -9.51 12.21 34.03
CA ALA A 1 -8.68 11.70 32.92
C ALA A 1 -9.58 11.20 31.79
N ALA A 2 -9.14 11.23 30.53
CA ALA A 2 -9.96 10.96 29.34
C ALA A 2 -10.68 9.59 29.31
N PHE A 3 -10.26 8.62 30.13
CA PHE A 3 -10.79 7.25 30.10
C PHE A 3 -11.29 6.72 31.47
N GLY A 4 -11.41 7.56 32.50
CA GLY A 4 -12.01 7.17 33.80
C GLY A 4 -11.41 5.90 34.45
N ASP A 5 -12.26 5.09 35.10
CA ASP A 5 -11.90 3.85 35.82
C ASP A 5 -12.10 2.56 34.99
N HIS A 6 -12.03 2.65 33.66
CA HIS A 6 -12.23 1.47 32.82
C HIS A 6 -11.08 0.48 33.00
N ALA A 7 -11.40 -0.72 33.48
CA ALA A 7 -10.42 -1.77 33.74
C ALA A 7 -9.76 -2.35 32.48
N ARG A 8 -10.39 -2.19 31.30
CA ARG A 8 -9.83 -2.58 30.00
C ARG A 8 -10.32 -1.66 28.87
N LEU A 9 -9.46 -1.42 27.90
CA LEU A 9 -9.75 -0.72 26.65
C LEU A 9 -9.49 -1.69 25.48
N GLY A 10 -10.41 -1.74 24.51
CA GLY A 10 -10.27 -2.53 23.30
C GLY A 10 -9.96 -1.63 22.10
N PHE A 11 -8.87 -1.91 21.40
CA PHE A 11 -8.53 -1.28 20.14
C PHE A 11 -8.51 -2.37 19.08
N GLU A 12 -9.41 -2.28 18.09
CA GLU A 12 -9.44 -3.19 16.94
C GLU A 12 -8.97 -2.43 15.69
N ASN A 13 -8.10 -3.08 14.92
CA ASN A 13 -7.72 -2.63 13.59
C ASN A 13 -8.05 -3.77 12.63
N HIS A 14 -8.96 -3.53 11.68
CA HIS A 14 -9.38 -4.54 10.72
C HIS A 14 -8.31 -4.74 9.63
N LEU A 15 -8.10 -5.99 9.20
CA LEU A 15 -7.14 -6.33 8.13
C LEU A 15 -7.79 -6.20 6.75
N ASN A 16 -7.16 -5.43 5.85
CA ASN A 16 -7.50 -5.45 4.43
C ASN A 16 -6.71 -6.55 3.71
N LEU A 17 -7.37 -7.31 2.84
CA LEU A 17 -6.76 -8.39 2.05
C LEU A 17 -6.96 -8.16 0.56
N PHE A 18 -5.85 -8.09 -0.19
CA PHE A 18 -5.87 -8.18 -1.65
C PHE A 18 -5.90 -9.64 -2.08
N HIS A 19 -6.77 -9.98 -3.03
CA HIS A 19 -6.93 -11.34 -3.53
C HIS A 19 -7.39 -11.36 -5.00
N GLU A 20 -7.17 -12.48 -5.68
CA GLU A 20 -7.78 -12.78 -6.98
C GLU A 20 -8.73 -13.96 -6.79
N ASN A 21 -10.04 -13.73 -6.92
CA ASN A 21 -11.07 -14.77 -6.70
C ASN A 21 -10.92 -15.53 -5.36
N LYS A 22 -10.65 -14.82 -4.26
CA LYS A 22 -10.37 -15.38 -2.92
C LYS A 22 -9.08 -16.22 -2.81
N HIS A 23 -8.20 -16.15 -3.80
CA HIS A 23 -6.87 -16.75 -3.78
C HIS A 23 -5.79 -15.67 -3.67
N GLY A 24 -4.58 -16.08 -3.29
CA GLY A 24 -3.41 -15.21 -3.27
C GLY A 24 -3.10 -14.63 -4.66
N LEU A 25 -2.31 -13.56 -4.66
CA LEU A 25 -1.85 -12.94 -5.90
C LEU A 25 -0.56 -13.63 -6.40
N PRO A 26 -0.29 -13.62 -7.71
CA PRO A 26 1.04 -13.93 -8.23
C PRO A 26 2.11 -13.08 -7.54
N GLU A 27 3.26 -13.67 -7.20
CA GLU A 27 4.27 -12.99 -6.37
C GLU A 27 4.71 -11.64 -6.96
N ALA A 28 5.00 -11.59 -8.26
CA ALA A 28 5.40 -10.34 -8.92
C ALA A 28 4.31 -9.26 -8.80
N LEU A 29 3.02 -9.61 -8.92
CA LEU A 29 1.94 -8.65 -8.73
C LEU A 29 1.87 -8.16 -7.27
N ALA A 30 2.02 -9.07 -6.30
CA ALA A 30 2.05 -8.71 -4.88
C ALA A 30 3.22 -7.78 -4.54
N ARG A 31 4.43 -8.09 -5.04
CA ARG A 31 5.63 -7.24 -4.87
C ARG A 31 5.46 -5.87 -5.51
N GLY A 32 4.81 -5.83 -6.68
CA GLY A 32 4.47 -4.58 -7.36
C GLY A 32 3.51 -3.70 -6.57
N LEU A 33 2.45 -4.30 -6.00
CA LEU A 33 1.53 -3.61 -5.09
C LEU A 33 2.25 -3.10 -3.85
N VAL A 34 3.11 -3.91 -3.23
CA VAL A 34 3.91 -3.50 -2.07
C VAL A 34 4.76 -2.28 -2.43
N LEU A 35 5.50 -2.32 -3.53
CA LEU A 35 6.31 -1.18 -3.97
C LEU A 35 5.45 0.07 -4.17
N PHE A 36 4.37 -0.04 -4.95
CA PHE A 36 3.50 1.10 -5.27
C PHE A 36 2.87 1.71 -4.01
N LEU A 37 2.32 0.88 -3.12
CA LEU A 37 1.66 1.34 -1.90
C LEU A 37 2.63 1.95 -0.88
N ASN A 38 3.93 1.69 -0.99
CA ASN A 38 4.97 2.29 -0.16
C ASN A 38 5.66 3.49 -0.82
N THR A 39 5.13 4.01 -1.93
CA THR A 39 5.64 5.26 -2.53
C THR A 39 5.23 6.47 -1.69
N THR A 40 6.07 7.50 -1.67
CA THR A 40 5.78 8.76 -0.99
C THR A 40 4.52 9.40 -1.57
N ALA A 41 4.29 9.28 -2.88
CA ALA A 41 3.09 9.82 -3.53
C ALA A 41 1.79 9.19 -3.02
N VAL A 42 1.76 7.87 -2.81
CA VAL A 42 0.58 7.18 -2.24
C VAL A 42 0.39 7.55 -0.77
N ASP A 43 1.47 7.58 0.00
CA ASP A 43 1.41 8.01 1.40
C ASP A 43 0.88 9.44 1.55
N GLU A 44 1.37 10.39 0.74
CA GLU A 44 0.85 11.76 0.72
C GLU A 44 -0.62 11.83 0.28
N HIS A 45 -1.03 11.01 -0.68
CA HIS A 45 -2.43 10.91 -1.09
C HIS A 45 -3.31 10.51 0.10
N PHE A 46 -2.95 9.47 0.84
CA PHE A 46 -3.71 9.05 2.03
C PHE A 46 -3.71 10.09 3.14
N ARG A 47 -2.60 10.83 3.35
CA ARG A 47 -2.53 11.88 4.40
C ARG A 47 -3.38 13.11 4.07
N ARG A 48 -3.43 13.53 2.80
CA ARG A 48 -4.18 14.72 2.38
C ARG A 48 -5.70 14.54 2.44
N PHE A 49 -6.20 13.34 2.14
CA PHE A 49 -7.63 13.03 2.15
C PHE A 49 -8.10 12.37 3.47
N ASN A 50 -7.17 11.71 4.16
CA ASN A 50 -7.28 11.00 5.44
C ASN A 50 -7.91 11.78 6.59
N GLY A 51 -7.20 12.78 7.14
CA GLY A 51 -7.45 13.31 8.51
C GLY A 51 -7.40 12.27 9.65
N HIS A 52 -7.37 10.98 9.31
CA HIS A 52 -7.51 9.80 10.14
C HIS A 52 -6.40 8.83 9.69
N THR A 53 -5.85 8.05 10.63
CA THR A 53 -4.70 7.17 10.37
C THR A 53 -5.08 5.79 9.84
N GLN A 54 -6.37 5.52 9.65
CA GLN A 54 -6.89 4.23 9.23
C GLN A 54 -7.11 4.20 7.72
N VAL A 55 -6.65 3.12 7.08
CA VAL A 55 -6.90 2.84 5.66
C VAL A 55 -7.86 1.67 5.57
N ASN A 56 -8.97 1.82 4.86
CA ASN A 56 -9.97 0.78 4.66
C ASN A 56 -9.97 0.24 3.23
N ALA A 57 -10.57 -0.94 3.04
CA ALA A 57 -10.74 -1.56 1.73
C ALA A 57 -11.48 -0.67 0.73
N THR A 58 -12.38 0.20 1.20
CA THR A 58 -13.08 1.17 0.33
C THR A 58 -12.11 2.22 -0.22
N ASP A 59 -11.23 2.77 0.62
CA ASP A 59 -10.23 3.77 0.19
C ASP A 59 -9.27 3.17 -0.83
N LEU A 60 -8.79 1.95 -0.55
CA LEU A 60 -7.96 1.19 -1.46
C LEU A 60 -8.66 0.86 -2.78
N LYS A 61 -9.99 0.73 -2.82
CA LYS A 61 -10.75 0.51 -4.07
C LYS A 61 -10.98 1.79 -4.88
N LEU A 62 -11.03 2.94 -4.22
CA LEU A 62 -11.28 4.24 -4.86
C LEU A 62 -9.99 4.90 -5.38
N MET A 63 -8.84 4.50 -4.86
CA MET A 63 -7.54 4.97 -5.35
C MET A 63 -7.27 4.50 -6.78
N LYS A 64 -6.56 5.31 -7.56
CA LYS A 64 -6.04 4.92 -8.88
C LYS A 64 -4.79 4.08 -8.73
N TYR A 65 -4.71 2.99 -9.49
CA TYR A 65 -3.53 2.13 -9.58
C TYR A 65 -2.92 2.19 -10.97
N PRO A 66 -1.60 1.98 -11.10
CA PRO A 66 -1.00 1.55 -12.35
C PRO A 66 -1.68 0.28 -12.88
N GLY A 67 -1.67 0.10 -14.20
CA GLY A 67 -2.20 -1.12 -14.81
C GLY A 67 -1.52 -2.38 -14.27
N ARG A 68 -2.23 -3.52 -14.31
CA ARG A 68 -1.74 -4.81 -13.77
C ARG A 68 -0.36 -5.20 -14.30
N ASN A 69 -0.11 -5.02 -15.59
CA ASN A 69 1.19 -5.32 -16.20
C ASN A 69 2.30 -4.40 -15.69
N THR A 70 1.99 -3.14 -15.43
CA THR A 70 2.92 -2.18 -14.83
C THR A 70 3.29 -2.59 -13.41
N LEU A 71 2.30 -3.00 -12.60
CA LEU A 71 2.53 -3.52 -11.26
C LEU A 71 3.40 -4.80 -11.29
N ILE A 72 3.15 -5.72 -12.23
CA ILE A 72 3.99 -6.91 -12.38
C ILE A 72 5.44 -6.52 -12.68
N ARG A 73 5.68 -5.61 -13.63
CA ARG A 73 7.03 -5.12 -13.97
C ARG A 73 7.72 -4.42 -12.79
N LEU A 74 6.96 -3.69 -11.97
CA LEU A 74 7.46 -3.11 -10.73
C LEU A 74 7.91 -4.19 -9.75
N GLY A 75 7.11 -5.23 -9.58
CA GLY A 75 7.44 -6.35 -8.70
C GLY A 75 8.65 -7.15 -9.18
N GLU A 76 8.73 -7.46 -10.47
CA GLU A 76 9.90 -8.13 -11.06
C GLU A 76 11.19 -7.33 -10.83
N TRP A 77 11.13 -6.00 -11.01
CA TRP A 77 12.26 -5.13 -10.71
C TRP A 77 12.61 -5.14 -9.22
N ALA A 78 11.60 -5.09 -8.35
CA ALA A 78 11.79 -5.09 -6.89
C ALA A 78 12.44 -6.39 -6.41
N MET A 79 12.08 -7.52 -6.99
CA MET A 79 12.65 -8.84 -6.67
C MET A 79 14.14 -8.96 -7.03
N GLN A 80 14.63 -8.13 -7.95
CA GLN A 80 16.05 -8.08 -8.32
C GLN A 80 16.89 -7.21 -7.37
N GLN A 81 16.25 -6.39 -6.54
CA GLN A 81 16.94 -5.50 -5.61
C GLN A 81 17.29 -6.25 -4.33
N ARG A 82 18.54 -6.11 -3.87
CA ARG A 82 18.95 -6.62 -2.55
C ARG A 82 18.38 -5.79 -1.41
N THR A 83 18.27 -4.48 -1.63
CA THR A 83 17.73 -3.50 -0.68
C THR A 83 16.86 -2.52 -1.45
N LEU A 84 15.71 -2.16 -0.90
CA LEU A 84 14.82 -1.12 -1.43
C LEU A 84 14.88 0.08 -0.49
N THR A 85 15.44 1.20 -0.96
CA THR A 85 15.37 2.49 -0.26
C THR A 85 14.15 3.28 -0.75
N GLN A 86 13.70 4.26 0.03
CA GLN A 86 12.58 5.10 -0.35
C GLN A 86 12.86 5.84 -1.67
N ASP A 87 14.03 6.45 -1.80
CA ASP A 87 14.46 7.15 -3.03
C ASP A 87 14.42 6.25 -4.27
N MET A 88 14.81 4.97 -4.12
CA MET A 88 14.74 4.00 -5.22
C MET A 88 13.30 3.66 -5.61
N ILE A 89 12.40 3.55 -4.62
CA ILE A 89 10.98 3.26 -4.84
C ILE A 89 10.33 4.43 -5.59
N ASP A 90 10.55 5.65 -5.11
CA ASP A 90 9.95 6.86 -5.69
C ASP A 90 10.48 7.14 -7.10
N ALA A 91 11.79 7.08 -7.31
CA ALA A 91 12.39 7.23 -8.64
C ALA A 91 11.89 6.15 -9.62
N ARG A 92 11.64 4.93 -9.14
CA ARG A 92 11.12 3.86 -9.99
C ARG A 92 9.68 4.12 -10.44
N LEU A 93 8.88 4.77 -9.60
CA LEU A 93 7.51 5.16 -9.96
C LEU A 93 7.51 6.27 -11.02
N GLU A 94 8.36 7.29 -10.86
CA GLU A 94 8.46 8.43 -11.78
C GLU A 94 8.82 8.00 -13.21
N MET A 95 9.74 7.04 -13.36
CA MET A 95 10.13 6.45 -14.66
C MET A 95 8.99 5.72 -15.40
N LEU A 96 7.85 5.48 -14.76
CA LEU A 96 6.68 4.84 -15.38
C LEU A 96 5.56 5.83 -15.74
N THR A 97 5.67 7.07 -15.25
CA THR A 97 4.74 8.16 -15.54
C THR A 97 5.18 9.07 -16.68
N GLU A 98 6.42 8.92 -17.14
CA GLU A 98 6.95 9.44 -18.41
C GLU A 98 6.71 8.45 -19.56
#